data_AF-A0A7H9DYY8-F1
#
_entry.id   AF-A0A7H9DYY8-F1
#
_cell.length_a   1.000
_cell.length_b   1.000
_cell.length_c   1.000
_cell.angle_alpha   90.00
_cell.angle_beta   90.00
_cell.angle_gamma   90.00
#
_symmetry.space_group_name_H-M   'P 1'
#
loop_
_entity.id
_entity.type
_entity.pdbx_description
1 polymer ?
#
loop_
_entity_poly.entity_id
_entity_poly.type
_entity_poly.pdbx_seq_one_letter_code
_entity_poly.pdbx_strand_id
1 'polypeptide(L)'
;MMLLLDKLISLLPLLPRLPVKTSFSLLRRFGVSHPDIDKKVCNGSHAALSGSKNDAVEYSSDLSGASKQTKTAQCSGLKKAVVDASKRKLSKFVGLTRVGDGTHWPTGHGGKDSGGPEIGKTNSNADAMAKDLLEKLSSDEKTIVAGLLAKLLKGARLLKSGRVFFYFYYG
;
A
#
# COMPACT_ATOMS: atom_id res chain seq x y z
N MET A 1 9.57 -2.71 -20.62
CA MET A 1 8.90 -3.08 -19.36
C MET A 1 8.99 -1.98 -18.30
N MET A 2 10.19 -1.42 -18.06
CA MET A 2 10.42 -0.33 -17.09
C MET A 2 9.49 0.90 -17.31
N LEU A 3 9.40 1.38 -18.55
CA LEU A 3 8.52 2.50 -18.95
C LEU A 3 7.02 2.30 -18.64
N LEU A 4 6.55 1.05 -18.60
CA LEU A 4 5.14 0.76 -18.31
C LEU A 4 4.89 0.81 -16.80
N LEU A 5 5.83 0.30 -16.01
CA LEU A 5 5.75 0.33 -14.56
C LEU A 5 5.82 1.76 -14.02
N ASP A 6 6.71 2.59 -14.57
CA ASP A 6 6.84 4.00 -14.17
C ASP A 6 5.54 4.78 -14.43
N LYS A 7 4.89 4.53 -15.58
CA LYS A 7 3.57 5.11 -15.91
C LYS A 7 2.44 4.57 -15.04
N LEU A 8 2.51 3.32 -14.59
CA LEU A 8 1.50 2.73 -13.69
C LEU A 8 1.68 3.23 -12.25
N ILE A 9 2.93 3.45 -11.84
CA ILE A 9 3.30 3.98 -10.53
C ILE A 9 2.86 5.43 -10.37
N SER A 10 2.98 6.26 -11.41
CA SER A 10 2.47 7.64 -11.36
C SER A 10 0.94 7.71 -11.21
N LEU A 11 0.23 6.61 -11.47
CA LEU A 11 -1.21 6.46 -11.27
C LEU A 11 -1.57 5.85 -9.91
N LEU A 12 -0.60 5.38 -9.12
CA LEU A 12 -0.81 4.80 -7.79
C LEU A 12 -1.55 5.76 -6.83
N PRO A 13 -1.21 7.07 -6.78
CA PRO A 13 -1.97 8.04 -5.98
C PRO A 13 -3.43 8.22 -6.46
N LEU A 14 -3.76 7.79 -7.69
CA LEU A 14 -5.09 7.91 -8.30
C LEU A 14 -5.95 6.64 -8.13
N LEU A 15 -5.40 5.56 -7.58
CA LEU A 15 -6.16 4.36 -7.16
C LEU A 15 -7.42 4.64 -6.31
N PRO A 16 -7.51 5.67 -5.44
CA PRO A 16 -8.73 5.92 -4.66
C PRO A 16 -9.89 6.49 -5.49
N ARG A 17 -9.74 6.70 -6.81
CA ARG A 17 -10.84 7.12 -7.72
C ARG A 17 -11.61 5.94 -8.33
N LEU A 18 -11.28 4.72 -7.95
CA LEU A 18 -12.00 3.47 -8.19
C LEU A 18 -13.05 3.24 -7.08
N PRO A 19 -13.98 2.28 -7.18
CA PRO A 19 -14.78 1.85 -6.04
C PRO A 19 -13.80 1.28 -5.01
N VAL A 20 -13.45 2.14 -4.06
CA VAL A 20 -12.23 2.07 -3.24
C VAL A 20 -12.10 0.70 -2.58
N LYS A 21 -13.21 0.13 -2.11
CA LYS A 21 -13.26 -1.18 -1.44
C LYS A 21 -12.79 -2.34 -2.33
N THR A 22 -13.15 -2.36 -3.61
CA THR A 22 -12.88 -3.50 -4.51
C THR A 22 -11.42 -3.56 -4.94
N SER A 23 -10.81 -2.41 -5.24
CA SER A 23 -9.43 -2.34 -5.72
C SER A 23 -8.41 -2.73 -4.66
N PHE A 24 -8.60 -2.28 -3.42
CA PHE A 24 -7.72 -2.63 -2.32
C PHE A 24 -7.97 -4.05 -1.78
N SER A 25 -9.19 -4.58 -1.88
CA SER A 25 -9.46 -6.01 -1.67
C SER A 25 -8.65 -6.89 -2.64
N LEU A 26 -8.56 -6.49 -3.91
CA LEU A 26 -7.75 -7.16 -4.91
C LEU A 26 -6.24 -7.11 -4.56
N LEU A 27 -5.72 -5.94 -4.16
CA LEU A 27 -4.31 -5.80 -3.74
C LEU A 27 -3.98 -6.68 -2.52
N ARG A 28 -4.89 -6.75 -1.54
CA ARG A 28 -4.73 -7.63 -0.37
C ARG A 28 -4.66 -9.10 -0.76
N ARG A 29 -5.60 -9.56 -1.59
CA ARG A 29 -5.64 -10.97 -2.08
C ARG A 29 -4.42 -11.30 -2.95
N PHE A 30 -3.97 -10.33 -3.75
CA PHE A 30 -2.76 -10.45 -4.53
C PHE A 30 -1.53 -10.68 -3.65
N GLY A 31 -1.35 -9.89 -2.58
CA GLY A 31 -0.26 -10.12 -1.61
C GLY A 31 -0.29 -11.55 -1.05
N VAL A 32 -1.46 -12.03 -0.62
CA VAL A 32 -1.59 -13.41 -0.12
C VAL A 32 -1.23 -14.47 -1.18
N SER A 33 -1.56 -14.22 -2.45
CA SER A 33 -1.30 -15.16 -3.56
C SER A 33 0.15 -15.12 -4.06
N HIS A 34 0.87 -14.03 -3.79
CA HIS A 34 2.27 -13.84 -4.17
C HIS A 34 3.11 -13.52 -2.91
N PRO A 35 3.34 -14.51 -2.04
CA PRO A 35 3.98 -14.29 -0.73
C PRO A 35 5.40 -13.69 -0.83
N ASP A 36 6.11 -13.95 -1.94
CA ASP A 36 7.42 -13.35 -2.20
C ASP A 36 7.36 -11.86 -2.50
N ILE A 37 6.28 -11.38 -3.11
CA ILE A 37 6.03 -9.94 -3.31
C ILE A 37 5.46 -9.33 -2.03
N ASP A 38 4.59 -10.06 -1.33
CA ASP A 38 3.95 -9.61 -0.07
C ASP A 38 4.97 -9.23 1.01
N LYS A 39 6.08 -9.97 1.07
CA LYS A 39 7.18 -9.72 2.00
C LYS A 39 8.17 -8.64 1.53
N LYS A 40 8.05 -8.12 0.31
CA LYS A 40 8.96 -7.09 -0.23
C LYS A 40 8.36 -5.68 -0.19
N VAL A 41 7.05 -5.57 -0.40
CA VAL A 41 6.35 -4.29 -0.51
C VAL A 41 5.72 -3.89 0.82
N CYS A 42 5.87 -2.64 1.24
CA CYS A 42 5.43 -2.15 2.54
C CYS A 42 5.95 -3.02 3.71
N ASN A 43 7.19 -3.50 3.61
CA ASN A 43 7.82 -4.30 4.66
C ASN A 43 8.84 -3.47 5.46
N GLY A 44 9.36 -2.35 4.94
CA GLY A 44 10.52 -1.67 5.51
C GLY A 44 10.26 -0.65 6.61
N SER A 45 11.31 0.15 6.87
CA SER A 45 11.31 1.32 7.77
C SER A 45 11.69 2.63 7.06
N HIS A 46 11.85 2.59 5.74
CA HIS A 46 12.43 3.69 4.97
C HIS A 46 11.51 4.91 4.87
N ALA A 47 10.22 4.75 5.16
CA ALA A 47 9.21 5.81 5.10
C ALA A 47 8.60 6.09 6.48
N ALA A 48 9.24 5.65 7.57
CA ALA A 48 8.73 5.83 8.92
C ALA A 48 8.60 7.31 9.30
N LEU A 49 7.42 7.67 9.81
CA LEU A 49 7.08 9.01 10.26
C LEU A 49 7.69 9.29 11.63
N SER A 50 7.97 10.56 11.93
CA SER A 50 8.84 10.95 13.05
C SER A 50 8.34 10.45 14.41
N GLY A 51 7.04 10.55 14.66
CA GLY A 51 6.36 10.18 15.90
C GLY A 51 6.25 8.68 16.14
N SER A 52 6.38 7.85 15.10
CA SER A 52 6.33 6.39 15.21
C SER A 52 7.63 5.69 14.79
N LYS A 53 8.66 6.46 14.41
CA LYS A 53 9.87 5.96 13.72
C LYS A 53 10.62 4.88 14.50
N ASN A 54 10.68 5.04 15.81
CA ASN A 54 11.47 4.17 16.69
C ASN A 54 10.62 3.02 17.26
N ASP A 55 9.30 3.16 17.27
CA ASP A 55 8.42 2.31 18.06
C ASP A 55 7.42 1.50 17.23
N ALA A 56 7.12 1.91 16.00
CA ALA A 56 6.14 1.24 15.15
C ALA A 56 6.48 -0.22 14.88
N VAL A 57 5.69 -1.14 15.42
CA VAL A 57 5.86 -2.60 15.24
C VAL A 57 4.72 -3.22 14.43
N GLU A 58 3.65 -2.49 14.16
CA GLU A 58 2.52 -3.06 13.42
C GLU A 58 1.72 -2.02 12.66
N TYR A 59 1.00 -2.54 11.66
CA TYR A 59 0.03 -1.77 10.90
C TYR A 59 -1.30 -1.67 11.64
N SER A 60 -1.88 -0.48 11.68
CA SER A 60 -3.21 -0.24 12.28
C SER A 60 -3.88 0.97 11.64
N SER A 61 -5.20 0.95 11.57
CA SER A 61 -6.02 2.11 11.26
C SER A 61 -6.43 2.90 12.49
N ASP A 62 -6.38 2.28 13.67
CA ASP A 62 -6.56 2.97 14.94
C ASP A 62 -5.18 3.39 15.46
N LEU A 63 -4.93 4.70 15.35
CA LEU A 63 -3.71 5.37 15.80
C LEU A 63 -3.96 6.18 17.08
N SER A 64 -5.01 5.83 17.82
CA SER A 64 -5.39 6.44 19.09
C SER A 64 -5.13 5.49 20.27
N GLY A 65 -5.33 6.01 21.49
CA GLY A 65 -5.21 5.23 22.73
C GLY A 65 -3.78 5.03 23.24
N ALA A 66 -3.63 4.07 24.15
CA ALA A 66 -2.34 3.71 24.74
C ALA A 66 -1.42 3.07 23.69
N SER A 67 -0.11 3.34 23.82
CA SER A 67 0.93 2.81 22.92
C SER A 67 0.72 3.14 21.44
N LYS A 68 0.01 4.23 21.11
CA LYS A 68 -0.27 4.64 19.73
C LYS A 68 0.98 4.78 18.86
N GLN A 69 2.09 5.26 19.38
CA GLN A 69 3.41 5.35 18.72
C GLN A 69 3.96 4.00 18.22
N THR A 70 3.47 2.87 18.76
CA THR A 70 3.84 1.53 18.28
C THR A 70 3.06 1.08 17.04
N LYS A 71 2.13 1.90 16.56
CA LYS A 71 1.25 1.63 15.42
C LYS A 71 1.54 2.59 14.28
N THR A 72 1.37 2.11 13.05
CA THR A 72 1.51 2.93 11.85
C THR A 72 0.47 2.60 10.80
N ALA A 73 0.01 3.60 10.06
CA ALA A 73 -0.72 3.45 8.82
C ALA A 73 0.15 3.84 7.60
N GLN A 74 1.47 3.94 7.79
CA GLN A 74 2.43 4.34 6.77
C GLN A 74 3.12 3.11 6.15
N CYS A 75 2.94 2.87 4.86
CA CYS A 75 3.64 1.83 4.09
C CYS A 75 5.15 1.96 4.31
N SER A 76 5.80 0.85 4.68
CA SER A 76 7.22 0.82 5.04
C SER A 76 7.60 1.84 6.14
N GLY A 77 6.65 2.12 7.03
CA GLY A 77 6.76 3.04 8.15
C GLY A 77 6.97 2.38 9.51
N LEU A 78 7.46 1.14 9.52
CA LEU A 78 7.78 0.38 10.72
C LEU A 78 9.15 0.78 11.27
N LYS A 79 9.47 0.39 12.51
CA LYS A 79 10.79 0.60 13.09
C LYS A 79 11.87 -0.20 12.36
N LYS A 80 13.11 0.29 12.41
CA LYS A 80 14.27 -0.33 11.75
C LYS A 80 14.65 -1.70 12.34
N ALA A 81 14.29 -1.98 13.59
CA ALA A 81 14.52 -3.28 14.21
C ALA A 81 13.72 -4.41 13.51
N VAL A 82 14.09 -5.66 13.79
CA VAL A 82 13.36 -6.83 13.28
C VAL A 82 12.00 -6.91 13.96
N VAL A 83 11.03 -6.25 13.35
CA VAL A 83 9.61 -6.53 13.58
C VAL A 83 9.32 -7.94 13.04
N ASP A 84 8.46 -8.68 13.72
CA ASP A 84 8.00 -10.00 13.28
C ASP A 84 7.55 -9.94 11.81
N ALA A 85 8.16 -10.76 10.95
CA ALA A 85 7.86 -10.84 9.52
C ALA A 85 6.38 -11.13 9.23
N SER A 86 5.65 -11.74 10.16
CA SER A 86 4.20 -11.97 10.08
C SER A 86 3.39 -10.65 10.05
N LYS A 87 3.96 -9.57 10.62
CA LYS A 87 3.34 -8.24 10.74
C LYS A 87 3.76 -7.27 9.62
N ARG A 88 4.83 -7.57 8.88
CA ARG A 88 5.44 -6.69 7.86
C ARG A 88 5.12 -7.14 6.44
N LYS A 89 3.90 -6.92 5.95
CA LYS A 89 3.52 -7.36 4.60
C LYS A 89 2.58 -6.40 3.91
N LEU A 90 2.58 -6.38 2.58
CA LEU A 90 1.63 -5.61 1.78
C LEU A 90 0.19 -5.93 2.16
N SER A 91 -0.16 -7.22 2.31
CA SER A 91 -1.49 -7.68 2.70
C SER A 91 -1.91 -7.18 4.09
N LYS A 92 -0.96 -7.06 5.03
CA LYS A 92 -1.19 -6.50 6.36
C LYS A 92 -1.38 -4.99 6.31
N PHE A 93 -0.52 -4.29 5.57
CA PHE A 93 -0.70 -2.86 5.32
C PHE A 93 -2.10 -2.60 4.75
N VAL A 94 -2.44 -3.22 3.61
CA VAL A 94 -3.73 -3.00 2.95
C VAL A 94 -4.93 -3.40 3.83
N GLY A 95 -4.81 -4.51 4.57
CA GLY A 95 -5.90 -5.04 5.39
C GLY A 95 -6.11 -4.29 6.71
N LEU A 96 -5.05 -3.78 7.33
CA LEU A 96 -5.11 -3.21 8.68
C LEU A 96 -5.14 -1.68 8.70
N THR A 97 -4.70 -1.00 7.63
CA THR A 97 -4.68 0.46 7.59
C THR A 97 -5.87 1.07 6.86
N ARG A 98 -6.88 0.26 6.50
CA ARG A 98 -8.10 0.74 5.82
C ARG A 98 -7.83 1.55 4.54
N VAL A 99 -6.76 1.27 3.79
CA VAL A 99 -6.57 1.90 2.45
C VAL A 99 -7.79 1.73 1.53
N GLY A 100 -8.57 0.65 1.72
CA GLY A 100 -9.79 0.33 0.98
C GLY A 100 -10.98 1.27 1.19
N ASP A 101 -10.96 2.14 2.19
CA ASP A 101 -11.98 3.18 2.35
C ASP A 101 -11.42 4.60 2.16
N GLY A 102 -10.13 4.71 1.82
CA GLY A 102 -9.45 5.99 1.57
C GLY A 102 -8.93 6.69 2.83
N THR A 103 -9.13 6.15 4.04
CA THR A 103 -8.76 6.84 5.29
C THR A 103 -7.26 7.13 5.39
N HIS A 104 -6.41 6.16 5.03
CA HIS A 104 -4.94 6.29 5.10
C HIS A 104 -4.27 6.16 3.73
N TRP A 105 -4.97 6.55 2.67
CA TRP A 105 -4.45 6.50 1.30
C TRP A 105 -4.89 7.72 0.49
N PRO A 106 -4.00 8.36 -0.31
CA PRO A 106 -2.60 8.01 -0.59
C PRO A 106 -1.60 8.53 0.45
N THR A 107 -2.08 9.29 1.44
CA THR A 107 -1.26 9.86 2.51
C THR A 107 -1.29 8.94 3.73
N GLY A 108 -0.11 8.52 4.18
CA GLY A 108 0.05 7.68 5.36
C GLY A 108 -0.01 8.46 6.65
N HIS A 109 -0.27 7.76 7.74
CA HIS A 109 -0.35 8.31 9.09
C HIS A 109 0.48 7.46 10.04
N GLY A 110 0.95 8.04 11.13
CA GLY A 110 1.75 7.38 12.16
C GLY A 110 1.18 7.72 13.53
N GLY A 111 1.24 6.78 14.46
CA GLY A 111 0.96 7.13 15.85
C GLY A 111 2.00 8.10 16.39
N LYS A 112 1.59 8.98 17.29
CA LYS A 112 2.47 9.95 17.95
C LYS A 112 2.00 10.12 19.38
N ASP A 113 2.91 10.22 20.35
CA ASP A 113 2.60 10.25 21.78
C ASP A 113 1.66 11.37 22.22
N SER A 114 1.68 12.52 21.54
CA SER A 114 0.86 13.69 21.84
C SER A 114 0.30 14.36 20.57
N GLY A 115 -0.89 14.97 20.68
CA GLY A 115 -1.47 15.80 19.62
C GLY A 115 -2.14 15.04 18.47
N GLY A 116 -2.57 13.79 18.70
CA GLY A 116 -3.18 12.94 17.67
C GLY A 116 -2.18 12.29 16.71
N PRO A 117 -2.65 11.52 15.72
CA PRO A 117 -1.78 10.88 14.74
C PRO A 117 -0.98 11.90 13.91
N GLU A 118 0.28 11.58 13.62
CA GLU A 118 1.09 12.32 12.66
C GLU A 118 0.60 12.01 11.24
N ILE A 119 0.31 13.05 10.47
CA ILE A 119 -0.03 12.93 9.05
C ILE A 119 1.26 13.03 8.24
N GLY A 120 1.51 12.06 7.38
CA GLY A 120 2.64 12.07 6.48
C GLY A 120 2.55 13.16 5.41
N LYS A 121 3.62 13.31 4.63
CA LYS A 121 3.59 14.17 3.44
C LYS A 121 2.52 13.70 2.47
N THR A 122 1.99 14.60 1.65
CA THR A 122 1.08 14.27 0.55
C THR A 122 1.62 13.08 -0.24
N ASN A 123 0.79 12.06 -0.45
CA ASN A 123 1.11 10.81 -1.15
C ASN A 123 2.18 9.91 -0.50
N SER A 124 2.55 10.11 0.77
CA SER A 124 3.62 9.34 1.42
C SER A 124 3.46 7.81 1.36
N ASN A 125 2.24 7.28 1.37
CA ASN A 125 2.01 5.83 1.20
C ASN A 125 2.18 5.38 -0.25
N ALA A 126 1.67 6.17 -1.19
CA ALA A 126 1.84 5.90 -2.61
C ALA A 126 3.32 5.93 -3.01
N ASP A 127 4.07 6.92 -2.53
CA ASP A 127 5.49 7.07 -2.82
C ASP A 127 6.34 5.93 -2.21
N ALA A 128 6.04 5.53 -0.97
CA ALA A 128 6.73 4.42 -0.32
C ALA A 128 6.45 3.08 -1.03
N MET A 129 5.19 2.84 -1.41
CA MET A 129 4.83 1.65 -2.18
C MET A 129 5.49 1.66 -3.56
N ALA A 130 5.47 2.79 -4.27
CA ALA A 130 6.13 2.98 -5.55
C ALA A 130 7.63 2.65 -5.47
N LYS A 131 8.30 3.16 -4.43
CA LYS A 131 9.71 2.89 -4.18
C LYS A 131 9.97 1.39 -3.99
N ASP A 132 9.14 0.71 -3.19
CA ASP A 132 9.29 -0.73 -3.00
C ASP A 132 9.06 -1.52 -4.30
N LEU A 133 8.06 -1.13 -5.11
CA LEU A 133 7.80 -1.74 -6.42
C LEU A 133 8.96 -1.58 -7.40
N LEU A 134 9.67 -0.45 -7.36
CA LEU A 134 10.81 -0.16 -8.23
C LEU A 134 12.10 -0.81 -7.74
N GLU A 135 12.37 -0.77 -6.44
CA GLU A 135 13.68 -1.12 -5.89
C GLU A 135 13.75 -2.54 -5.32
N LYS A 136 12.64 -3.13 -4.90
CA LYS A 136 12.64 -4.43 -4.19
C LYS A 136 12.23 -5.60 -5.07
N LEU A 137 11.51 -5.33 -6.16
CA LEU A 137 11.01 -6.38 -7.04
C LEU A 137 11.98 -6.72 -8.16
N SER A 138 12.05 -8.02 -8.48
CA SER A 138 12.73 -8.52 -9.68
C SER A 138 12.00 -8.08 -10.96
N SER A 139 12.63 -8.29 -12.10
CA SER A 139 12.03 -8.02 -13.41
C SER A 139 10.69 -8.75 -13.58
N ASP A 140 10.64 -10.04 -13.22
CA ASP A 140 9.43 -10.86 -13.36
C ASP A 140 8.31 -10.44 -12.39
N GLU A 141 8.68 -10.13 -11.14
CA GLU A 141 7.73 -9.63 -10.15
C GLU A 141 7.12 -8.29 -10.57
N LYS A 142 7.92 -7.42 -11.18
CA LYS A 142 7.45 -6.15 -11.76
C LYS A 142 6.44 -6.37 -12.88
N THR A 143 6.65 -7.37 -13.74
CA THR A 143 5.69 -7.74 -14.79
C THR A 143 4.35 -8.15 -14.20
N ILE A 144 4.38 -8.99 -13.15
CA ILE A 144 3.19 -9.47 -12.46
C ILE A 144 2.40 -8.29 -11.85
N VAL A 145 3.09 -7.39 -11.13
CA VAL A 145 2.46 -6.21 -10.53
C VAL A 145 1.92 -5.25 -11.59
N ALA A 146 2.65 -5.03 -12.69
CA ALA A 146 2.19 -4.19 -13.79
C ALA A 146 0.87 -4.74 -14.39
N GLY A 147 0.75 -6.06 -14.54
CA GLY A 147 -0.48 -6.71 -14.97
C GLY A 147 -1.65 -6.48 -14.01
N LEU A 148 -1.41 -6.56 -12.70
CA LEU A 148 -2.41 -6.27 -11.67
C LEU A 148 -2.86 -4.79 -11.71
N LEU A 149 -1.92 -3.85 -11.75
CA LEU A 149 -2.20 -2.41 -11.81
C LEU A 149 -2.98 -2.05 -13.09
N ALA A 150 -2.62 -2.66 -14.23
CA ALA A 150 -3.37 -2.49 -15.46
C ALA A 150 -4.82 -3.01 -15.35
N LYS A 151 -5.05 -4.14 -14.67
CA LYS A 151 -6.41 -4.66 -14.38
C LYS A 151 -7.21 -3.68 -13.51
N LEU A 152 -6.59 -3.11 -12.48
CA LEU A 152 -7.22 -2.11 -11.61
C LEU A 152 -7.65 -0.87 -12.41
N LEU A 153 -6.78 -0.35 -13.28
CA LEU A 153 -7.07 0.85 -14.06
C LEU A 153 -8.12 0.64 -15.16
N LYS A 154 -8.14 -0.54 -15.80
CA LYS A 154 -9.20 -0.89 -16.76
C LYS A 154 -10.57 -0.93 -16.07
N GLY A 155 -10.67 -1.52 -14.88
CA GLY A 155 -11.89 -1.51 -14.08
C GLY A 155 -12.37 -0.10 -13.74
N ALA A 156 -11.45 0.86 -13.52
CA ALA A 156 -11.78 2.26 -13.21
C ALA A 156 -12.49 2.95 -14.36
N ARG A 157 -11.96 2.75 -15.56
CA ARG A 157 -12.48 3.36 -16.78
C ARG A 157 -13.87 2.81 -17.11
N LEU A 158 -14.09 1.51 -16.91
CA LEU A 158 -15.37 0.85 -17.17
C LEU A 158 -16.49 1.32 -16.22
N LEU A 159 -16.17 1.58 -14.96
CA LEU A 159 -17.14 2.10 -13.99
C LEU A 159 -17.55 3.54 -14.28
N LYS A 160 -16.61 4.37 -14.74
CA LYS A 160 -16.91 5.76 -15.16
C LYS A 160 -17.74 5.84 -16.44
N SER A 161 -17.66 4.82 -17.31
CA SER A 161 -18.40 4.79 -18.57
C SER A 161 -19.72 4.02 -18.52
N GLY A 162 -20.14 3.53 -17.35
CA GLY A 162 -21.38 2.75 -17.17
C GLY A 162 -21.40 1.43 -17.95
N ARG A 163 -20.27 1.04 -18.54
CA ARG A 163 -20.15 -0.11 -19.44
C ARG A 163 -19.49 -1.23 -18.64
N VAL A 164 -20.30 -2.12 -18.07
CA VAL A 164 -19.85 -3.39 -17.52
C VAL A 164 -19.38 -4.28 -18.68
N PHE A 165 -18.09 -4.19 -19.03
CA PHE A 165 -17.46 -5.13 -19.95
C PHE A 165 -16.54 -6.05 -19.17
N PHE A 166 -17.00 -7.28 -18.96
CA PHE A 166 -16.13 -8.40 -18.65
C PHE A 166 -15.28 -8.67 -19.87
N TYR A 167 -13.99 -8.36 -19.81
CA TYR A 167 -13.00 -9.04 -20.64
C TYR A 167 -11.96 -9.68 -19.73
N PHE A 168 -12.07 -11.01 -19.66
CA PHE A 168 -10.95 -11.91 -19.39
C PHE A 168 -9.81 -11.67 -20.39
N TYR A 169 -8.63 -12.20 -20.03
CA TYR A 169 -7.57 -12.75 -20.90
C TYR A 169 -6.15 -12.17 -20.70
N TYR A 170 -5.05 -12.93 -20.81
CA TYR A 170 -4.78 -14.36 -21.17
C TYR A 170 -3.88 -14.98 -20.05
N GLY A 171 -3.76 -16.30 -19.83
CA GLY A 171 -3.48 -17.40 -20.76
C GLY A 171 -2.10 -17.94 -20.39
#